data_AF-A0A8X7ZTC6-F1
#
_entry.id   AF-A0A8X7ZTC6-F1
#
_cell.length_a   1.000
_cell.length_b   1.000
_cell.length_c   1.000
_cell.angle_alpha   90.00
_cell.angle_beta   90.00
_cell.angle_gamma   90.00
#
_symmetry.space_group_name_H-M   'P 1'
#
loop_
_entity.id
_entity.type
_entity.pdbx_description
1 polymer ?
#
loop_
_entity_poly.entity_id
_entity_poly.type
_entity_poly.pdbx_seq_one_letter_code
_entity_poly.pdbx_strand_id
1 'polypeptide(L)'
;MGKERDANGGIRRAASPCADESMMTCTLMPTGKRFALSKPRHASPFSHQLSKSRICYFKPTGKIFATSVPSPTCHVRAELRNIIMEAPMVAVREVAQIPKKRSTYFYLVLGGVVFLIILGIAITFYLGILPLPRKPQFILDEATIGGLKFSDPNLLTCNMQVTLSAKNPNINYGIFIEKLEARAFYQNQQITVAAELPENYASPKTVSVWPPFLYGNDVLIPPHEAADLMVDLNAGNLPLEIKVDGSLKWKVSSFTFGKYRLMVNCLADIPLGSQVNGTNFESGVKYVLDQPFMDSTKNDDPDGKTKGHFCLLASGALIFVGIAILLYLTQFQPHKPRFIIQDATVYGLNFSNPNLLTCSMQVTLSTRNPNAHIGIYYEKLDVHAIYQHQQITLATALPRTYLDHEEVSVWSPVLYGKDVAISPLVAAGLMEDLQSGCVSLDIKVYGRLKWKLGSSMIGKYQLIANCPAYIPLGNPSKMESAVKYEFVHLCRVKVE
;
A
#
# COMPACT_ATOMS: atom_id res chain seq x y z
N MET A 1 -45.00 -28.37 38.78
CA MET A 1 -46.36 -28.49 39.34
C MET A 1 -46.99 -27.10 39.37
N GLY A 2 -48.17 -26.93 38.74
CA GLY A 2 -48.99 -25.72 38.87
C GLY A 2 -48.50 -24.46 38.14
N LYS A 3 -49.38 -23.58 37.68
CA LYS A 3 -50.83 -23.79 37.43
C LYS A 3 -51.34 -22.74 36.44
N GLU A 4 -51.98 -23.22 35.38
CA GLU A 4 -52.72 -22.41 34.43
C GLU A 4 -54.03 -21.89 35.07
N ARG A 5 -54.44 -20.68 34.69
CA ARG A 5 -55.76 -20.05 34.89
C ARG A 5 -55.76 -18.76 34.06
N ASP A 6 -56.83 -18.28 33.44
CA ASP A 6 -58.06 -18.86 32.92
C ASP A 6 -58.93 -17.66 32.48
N ALA A 7 -59.63 -17.85 31.36
CA ALA A 7 -61.01 -17.39 31.11
C ALA A 7 -61.36 -15.97 30.59
N ASN A 8 -62.14 -16.03 29.49
CA ASN A 8 -63.29 -15.18 29.10
C ASN A 8 -63.06 -13.72 28.65
N GLY A 9 -63.82 -13.17 27.68
CA GLY A 9 -64.86 -13.78 26.83
C GLY A 9 -65.77 -12.72 26.15
N GLY A 10 -66.52 -13.12 25.10
CA GLY A 10 -67.49 -12.28 24.36
C GLY A 10 -66.87 -11.49 23.20
N ILE A 11 -67.20 -11.67 21.91
CA ILE A 11 -68.49 -11.75 21.19
C ILE A 11 -69.33 -10.46 21.27
N ARG A 12 -69.33 -9.68 20.16
CA ARG A 12 -70.56 -9.25 19.44
C ARG A 12 -70.24 -8.64 18.07
N ARG A 13 -71.24 -8.64 17.18
CA ARG A 13 -71.17 -8.24 15.76
C ARG A 13 -71.71 -6.80 15.55
N ALA A 14 -71.25 -6.20 14.45
CA ALA A 14 -71.98 -5.29 13.53
C ALA A 14 -72.68 -4.03 14.07
N ALA A 15 -72.32 -2.87 13.49
CA ALA A 15 -73.24 -2.04 12.69
C ALA A 15 -72.50 -0.86 12.03
N SER A 16 -72.79 -0.60 10.75
CA SER A 16 -72.68 0.74 10.12
C SER A 16 -73.93 1.56 10.46
N PRO A 17 -73.89 2.91 10.40
CA PRO A 17 -74.56 3.57 9.27
C PRO A 17 -73.92 4.91 8.80
N CYS A 18 -74.60 5.59 7.88
CA CYS A 18 -74.17 6.72 7.04
C CYS A 18 -74.40 8.13 7.63
N ALA A 19 -74.04 9.14 6.80
CA ALA A 19 -74.43 10.57 6.83
C ALA A 19 -73.62 11.48 7.81
N ASP A 20 -73.34 12.76 7.52
CA ASP A 20 -73.62 13.58 6.32
C ASP A 20 -72.64 14.78 6.20
N GLU A 21 -72.78 15.59 5.14
CA GLU A 21 -72.34 17.01 5.01
C GLU A 21 -70.83 17.36 5.07
N SER A 22 -70.30 18.42 4.41
CA SER A 22 -70.88 19.47 3.55
C SER A 22 -69.88 19.98 2.50
N MET A 23 -70.37 20.82 1.57
CA MET A 23 -69.73 21.25 0.31
C MET A 23 -69.36 22.75 0.35
N MET A 24 -68.23 23.18 -0.23
CA MET A 24 -67.99 24.58 -0.66
C MET A 24 -67.00 24.66 -1.84
N THR A 25 -67.19 25.64 -2.73
CA THR A 25 -66.66 25.63 -4.12
C THR A 25 -66.25 27.04 -4.60
N CYS A 26 -65.12 27.15 -5.36
CA CYS A 26 -64.74 28.25 -6.28
C CYS A 26 -64.52 29.69 -5.68
N THR A 27 -63.80 30.68 -6.27
CA THR A 27 -63.24 30.88 -7.64
C THR A 27 -62.08 31.94 -7.71
N LEU A 28 -61.11 31.74 -8.62
CA LEU A 28 -60.29 32.66 -9.49
C LEU A 28 -59.81 34.12 -9.14
N MET A 29 -58.46 34.32 -9.19
CA MET A 29 -57.61 35.31 -9.97
C MET A 29 -57.77 36.87 -9.85
N PRO A 30 -56.92 37.77 -10.47
CA PRO A 30 -55.60 37.67 -11.17
C PRO A 30 -54.52 38.81 -10.86
N THR A 31 -53.41 38.86 -11.66
CA THR A 31 -52.43 39.99 -11.91
C THR A 31 -51.30 40.28 -10.87
N GLY A 32 -50.12 40.90 -11.17
CA GLY A 32 -49.43 41.16 -12.46
C GLY A 32 -48.22 42.17 -12.44
N LYS A 33 -46.99 41.73 -12.79
CA LYS A 33 -45.81 42.46 -13.40
C LYS A 33 -45.01 43.63 -12.74
N ARG A 34 -43.68 43.62 -13.06
CA ARG A 34 -42.61 44.70 -13.09
C ARG A 34 -41.97 45.10 -11.75
N PHE A 35 -40.75 45.68 -11.63
CA PHE A 35 -39.56 45.99 -12.51
C PHE A 35 -38.26 45.89 -11.62
N ALA A 36 -37.10 45.35 -12.03
CA ALA A 36 -35.94 45.86 -12.84
C ALA A 36 -35.07 47.02 -12.26
N LEU A 37 -33.75 46.79 -12.07
CA LEU A 37 -32.67 47.79 -12.10
C LEU A 37 -31.26 47.18 -12.38
N SER A 38 -30.68 47.65 -13.48
CA SER A 38 -29.30 47.75 -14.05
C SER A 38 -27.98 47.20 -13.42
N LYS A 39 -27.08 46.79 -14.35
CA LYS A 39 -25.62 46.48 -14.30
C LYS A 39 -24.73 47.76 -14.35
N PRO A 40 -23.35 47.74 -14.36
CA PRO A 40 -22.36 46.74 -14.84
C PRO A 40 -21.23 46.41 -13.81
N ARG A 41 -19.96 45.98 -14.06
CA ARG A 41 -19.08 45.77 -15.25
C ARG A 41 -17.96 44.69 -14.97
N HIS A 42 -17.19 44.33 -16.00
CA HIS A 42 -15.92 43.52 -16.11
C HIS A 42 -15.35 42.62 -14.98
N ALA A 43 -15.17 41.32 -15.28
CA ALA A 43 -13.87 40.65 -15.51
C ALA A 43 -14.07 39.15 -15.91
N SER A 44 -13.05 38.51 -16.50
CA SER A 44 -13.04 37.10 -16.97
C SER A 44 -11.61 36.53 -16.94
N PRO A 45 -11.33 35.23 -17.13
CA PRO A 45 -12.19 34.02 -17.10
C PRO A 45 -11.61 32.92 -16.14
N PHE A 46 -12.02 31.66 -16.36
CA PHE A 46 -11.61 30.38 -15.72
C PHE A 46 -12.20 30.02 -14.36
N SER A 47 -12.87 28.87 -14.33
CA SER A 47 -13.46 28.25 -13.16
C SER A 47 -12.99 26.80 -13.01
N HIS A 48 -12.62 26.41 -11.80
CA HIS A 48 -12.36 25.02 -11.41
C HIS A 48 -13.01 24.78 -10.04
N GLN A 49 -14.24 24.27 -10.02
CA GLN A 49 -14.83 23.69 -8.80
C GLN A 49 -15.73 22.49 -9.09
N LEU A 50 -15.25 21.32 -8.64
CA LEU A 50 -15.99 20.30 -7.88
C LEU A 50 -17.51 20.17 -8.16
N SER A 51 -17.86 19.36 -9.16
CA SER A 51 -19.23 18.83 -9.28
C SER A 51 -19.48 17.74 -8.24
N LYS A 52 -20.28 18.06 -7.20
CA LYS A 52 -20.91 17.04 -6.34
C LYS A 52 -22.05 16.37 -7.11
N SER A 53 -21.86 15.12 -7.51
CA SER A 53 -22.92 14.31 -8.11
C SER A 53 -24.04 14.01 -7.09
N ARG A 54 -25.25 14.51 -7.36
CA ARG A 54 -26.45 14.13 -6.60
C ARG A 54 -26.88 12.72 -6.99
N ILE A 55 -26.98 11.84 -5.99
CA ILE A 55 -27.53 10.49 -6.14
C ILE A 55 -29.05 10.59 -5.96
N CYS A 56 -29.82 10.30 -7.01
CA CYS A 56 -31.27 10.18 -6.91
C CYS A 56 -31.65 8.76 -6.49
N TYR A 57 -32.25 8.60 -5.31
CA TYR A 57 -32.86 7.34 -4.89
C TYR A 57 -34.32 7.28 -5.35
N PHE A 58 -34.64 6.36 -6.25
CA PHE A 58 -36.03 5.99 -6.54
C PHE A 58 -36.50 4.95 -5.51
N LYS A 59 -37.53 5.30 -4.73
CA LYS A 59 -38.21 4.41 -3.79
C LYS A 59 -39.44 3.81 -4.50
N PRO A 60 -39.60 2.49 -4.60
CA PRO A 60 -40.83 1.90 -5.14
C PRO A 60 -41.90 1.82 -4.06
N THR A 61 -42.93 2.66 -4.16
CA THR A 61 -44.19 2.51 -3.42
C THR A 61 -45.36 2.62 -4.40
N GLY A 62 -45.79 1.47 -4.93
CA GLY A 62 -46.87 1.38 -5.91
C GLY A 62 -47.29 -0.08 -6.07
N LYS A 63 -48.60 -0.34 -6.10
CA LYS A 63 -49.17 -1.69 -6.17
C LYS A 63 -48.90 -2.34 -7.53
N ILE A 64 -48.70 -3.65 -7.53
CA ILE A 64 -48.59 -4.46 -8.74
C ILE A 64 -49.95 -4.51 -9.43
N PHE A 65 -50.03 -3.93 -10.63
CA PHE A 65 -50.95 -4.39 -11.67
C PHE A 65 -50.12 -5.16 -12.69
N ALA A 66 -50.59 -6.35 -13.05
CA ALA A 66 -49.94 -7.14 -14.09
C ALA A 66 -50.27 -6.54 -15.46
N THR A 67 -49.28 -5.94 -16.11
CA THR A 67 -49.29 -5.68 -17.55
C THR A 67 -48.09 -6.37 -18.17
N SER A 68 -48.34 -7.11 -19.25
CA SER A 68 -47.33 -7.83 -20.01
C SER A 68 -46.28 -6.88 -20.56
N VAL A 69 -45.00 -7.19 -20.35
CA VAL A 69 -43.91 -6.53 -21.06
C VAL A 69 -43.94 -7.02 -22.51
N PRO A 70 -44.05 -6.14 -23.52
CA PRO A 70 -44.04 -6.57 -24.92
C PRO A 70 -42.64 -7.06 -25.31
N SER A 71 -42.58 -8.24 -25.91
CA SER A 71 -41.39 -8.76 -26.60
C SER A 71 -40.99 -7.82 -27.75
N PRO A 72 -39.71 -7.64 -28.09
CA PRO A 72 -39.30 -6.76 -29.19
C PRO A 72 -39.79 -7.33 -30.54
N THR A 73 -40.84 -6.74 -31.09
CA THR A 73 -41.44 -7.15 -32.37
C THR A 73 -40.51 -6.85 -33.55
N CYS A 74 -39.99 -7.90 -34.20
CA CYS A 74 -39.23 -7.81 -35.45
C CYS A 74 -40.14 -7.52 -36.65
N HIS A 75 -40.37 -6.24 -36.96
CA HIS A 75 -40.96 -5.85 -38.25
C HIS A 75 -39.91 -5.85 -39.37
N VAL A 76 -39.89 -6.92 -40.17
CA VAL A 76 -39.23 -6.91 -41.49
C VAL A 76 -40.25 -6.49 -42.54
N ARG A 77 -40.18 -5.23 -42.99
CA ARG A 77 -41.00 -4.72 -44.10
C ARG A 77 -40.27 -4.94 -45.43
N ALA A 78 -40.72 -5.92 -46.20
CA ALA A 78 -40.21 -6.14 -47.56
C ALA A 78 -40.77 -5.08 -48.52
N GLU A 79 -39.96 -4.10 -48.89
CA GLU A 79 -40.18 -3.21 -50.03
C GLU A 79 -39.27 -3.67 -51.17
N LEU A 80 -39.85 -4.19 -52.26
CA LEU A 80 -39.11 -4.52 -53.47
C LEU A 80 -38.76 -3.22 -54.20
N ARG A 81 -37.48 -2.79 -54.15
CA ARG A 81 -36.98 -1.73 -55.01
C ARG A 81 -35.53 -2.01 -55.42
N ASN A 82 -35.33 -2.15 -56.73
CA ASN A 82 -34.01 -2.37 -57.33
C ASN A 82 -33.10 -1.17 -57.03
N ILE A 83 -32.07 -1.39 -56.22
CA ILE A 83 -30.95 -0.46 -56.03
C ILE A 83 -29.66 -1.27 -56.18
N ILE A 84 -28.69 -0.66 -56.86
CA ILE A 84 -27.40 -1.23 -57.23
C ILE A 84 -26.65 -1.74 -55.99
N MET A 85 -25.99 -2.90 -56.11
CA MET A 85 -25.17 -3.48 -55.05
C MET A 85 -23.87 -2.68 -54.87
N GLU A 86 -23.90 -1.65 -54.02
CA GLU A 86 -22.73 -1.25 -53.26
C GLU A 86 -22.81 -1.87 -51.86
N ALA A 87 -21.81 -2.65 -51.49
CA ALA A 87 -21.77 -3.30 -50.19
C ALA A 87 -21.64 -2.24 -49.08
N PRO A 88 -22.53 -2.21 -48.06
CA PRO A 88 -22.33 -1.33 -46.93
C PRO A 88 -21.10 -1.81 -46.16
N MET A 89 -20.04 -0.99 -46.11
CA MET A 89 -19.00 -1.18 -45.11
C MET A 89 -19.66 -1.21 -43.74
N VAL A 90 -19.60 -2.37 -43.08
CA VAL A 90 -20.07 -2.51 -41.70
C VAL A 90 -19.19 -1.60 -40.84
N ALA A 91 -19.70 -0.42 -40.52
CA ALA A 91 -19.06 0.50 -39.60
C ALA A 91 -18.91 -0.23 -38.26
N VAL A 92 -17.69 -0.66 -37.96
CA VAL A 92 -17.34 -1.28 -36.68
C VAL A 92 -17.50 -0.22 -35.61
N ARG A 93 -18.72 -0.14 -35.07
CA ARG A 93 -19.07 0.75 -33.97
C ARG A 93 -18.14 0.39 -32.81
N GLU A 94 -17.27 1.32 -32.43
CA GLU A 94 -16.29 1.10 -31.37
C GLU A 94 -17.01 0.49 -30.16
N VAL A 95 -16.57 -0.71 -29.77
CA VAL A 95 -17.14 -1.41 -28.63
C VAL A 95 -16.85 -0.55 -27.41
N ALA A 96 -17.88 0.12 -26.90
CA ALA A 96 -17.81 0.96 -25.70
C ALA A 96 -17.04 0.19 -24.62
N GLN A 97 -15.87 0.74 -24.24
CA GLN A 97 -14.94 -0.02 -23.40
C GLN A 97 -15.61 -0.36 -22.07
N ILE A 98 -15.91 -1.65 -21.90
CA ILE A 98 -16.41 -2.19 -20.63
C ILE A 98 -15.40 -1.78 -19.56
N PRO A 99 -15.81 -1.05 -18.49
CA PRO A 99 -14.87 -0.49 -17.53
C PRO A 99 -14.00 -1.61 -16.96
N LYS A 100 -12.68 -1.46 -17.15
CA LYS A 100 -11.67 -2.45 -16.82
C LYS A 100 -11.66 -2.64 -15.29
N LYS A 101 -12.47 -3.59 -14.78
CA LYS A 101 -12.55 -3.93 -13.35
C LYS A 101 -11.22 -4.57 -12.92
N ARG A 102 -10.21 -3.73 -12.66
CA ARG A 102 -8.90 -4.13 -12.13
C ARG A 102 -9.13 -4.97 -10.89
N SER A 103 -8.47 -6.12 -10.82
CA SER A 103 -8.55 -7.03 -9.68
C SER A 103 -8.15 -6.30 -8.40
N THR A 104 -8.89 -6.50 -7.30
CA THR A 104 -8.57 -5.92 -5.98
C THR A 104 -7.13 -6.23 -5.55
N TYR A 105 -6.62 -7.40 -5.95
CA TYR A 105 -5.23 -7.81 -5.74
C TYR A 105 -4.20 -6.83 -6.33
N PHE A 106 -4.50 -6.20 -7.48
CA PHE A 106 -3.62 -5.20 -8.10
C PHE A 106 -3.42 -3.99 -7.19
N TYR A 107 -4.50 -3.49 -6.56
CA TYR A 107 -4.42 -2.36 -5.64
C TYR A 107 -3.71 -2.73 -4.33
N LEU A 108 -3.86 -3.98 -3.87
CA LEU A 108 -3.18 -4.48 -2.67
C LEU A 108 -1.67 -4.58 -2.89
N VAL A 109 -1.23 -5.18 -4.00
CA VAL A 109 0.20 -5.24 -4.36
C VAL A 109 0.78 -3.85 -4.64
N LEU A 110 0.05 -2.99 -5.37
CA LEU A 110 0.48 -1.61 -5.62
C LEU A 110 0.65 -0.83 -4.31
N GLY A 111 -0.29 -0.98 -3.36
CA GLY A 111 -0.20 -0.40 -2.02
C GLY A 111 1.02 -0.92 -1.25
N GLY A 112 1.30 -2.22 -1.31
CA GLY A 112 2.49 -2.83 -0.70
C GLY A 112 3.81 -2.28 -1.26
N VAL A 113 3.94 -2.15 -2.59
CA VAL A 113 5.16 -1.59 -3.20
C VAL A 113 5.31 -0.10 -2.86
N VAL A 114 4.23 0.68 -2.90
CA VAL A 114 4.25 2.10 -2.49
C VAL A 114 4.65 2.25 -1.02
N PHE A 115 4.16 1.39 -0.13
CA PHE A 115 4.55 1.37 1.28
C PHE A 115 6.05 1.10 1.47
N LEU A 116 6.62 0.12 0.75
CA LEU A 116 8.06 -0.19 0.82
C LEU A 116 8.92 0.95 0.29
N ILE A 117 8.49 1.65 -0.76
CA ILE A 117 9.18 2.85 -1.28
C ILE A 117 9.16 3.98 -0.23
N ILE A 118 8.00 4.26 0.37
CA ILE A 118 7.87 5.29 1.42
C ILE A 118 8.73 4.93 2.65
N LEU A 119 8.75 3.66 3.07
CA LEU A 119 9.57 3.19 4.17
C LEU A 119 11.07 3.35 3.87
N GLY A 120 11.50 3.01 2.65
CA GLY A 120 12.88 3.20 2.20
C GLY A 120 13.30 4.68 2.21
N ILE A 121 12.43 5.57 1.73
CA ILE A 121 12.66 7.03 1.77
C ILE A 121 12.72 7.55 3.21
N ALA A 122 11.84 7.07 4.10
CA ALA A 122 11.85 7.48 5.51
C ALA A 122 13.15 7.04 6.22
N ILE A 123 13.64 5.82 5.93
CA ILE A 123 14.90 5.31 6.49
C ILE A 123 16.10 6.09 5.96
N THR A 124 16.18 6.40 4.66
CA THR A 124 17.30 7.21 4.13
C THR A 124 17.24 8.66 4.58
N PHE A 125 16.06 9.25 4.71
CA PHE A 125 15.87 10.57 5.30
C PHE A 125 16.36 10.61 6.76
N TYR A 126 15.99 9.60 7.56
CA TYR A 126 16.43 9.47 8.95
C TYR A 126 17.96 9.31 9.07
N LEU A 127 18.56 8.38 8.32
CA LEU A 127 20.00 8.12 8.35
C LEU A 127 20.85 9.24 7.71
N GLY A 128 20.31 9.97 6.73
CA GLY A 128 21.01 11.03 6.01
C GLY A 128 20.97 12.39 6.72
N ILE A 129 19.89 12.71 7.45
CA ILE A 129 19.71 14.01 8.11
C ILE A 129 20.13 14.00 9.58
N LEU A 130 20.17 12.83 10.22
CA LEU A 130 20.68 12.64 11.59
C LEU A 130 21.96 11.78 11.61
N PRO A 131 23.07 12.20 10.97
CA PRO A 131 24.35 11.53 11.15
C PRO A 131 24.74 11.62 12.63
N LEU A 132 25.13 10.50 13.25
CA LEU A 132 25.38 10.46 14.68
C LEU A 132 26.39 11.54 15.11
N PRO A 133 26.12 12.27 16.20
CA PRO A 133 27.03 13.30 16.69
C PRO A 133 28.37 12.68 17.09
N ARG A 134 29.46 13.32 16.67
CA ARG A 134 30.81 12.92 17.06
C ARG A 134 31.05 13.41 18.49
N LYS A 135 31.66 12.56 19.31
CA LYS A 135 32.08 12.89 20.68
C LYS A 135 32.86 14.20 20.77
N PRO A 136 32.72 14.97 21.87
CA PRO A 136 33.63 16.07 22.16
C PRO A 136 35.05 15.55 22.26
N GLN A 137 35.95 16.49 22.05
CA GLN A 137 37.36 16.26 21.90
C GLN A 137 38.04 17.02 23.06
N PHE A 138 38.70 16.34 24.01
CA PHE A 138 39.42 16.97 25.15
C PHE A 138 40.96 17.05 25.00
N ILE A 139 41.55 18.16 25.48
CA ILE A 139 42.99 18.46 25.61
C ILE A 139 43.25 18.93 27.04
N LEU A 140 44.40 18.58 27.59
CA LEU A 140 44.98 19.21 28.78
C LEU A 140 46.05 20.19 28.29
N ASP A 141 45.77 21.49 28.33
CA ASP A 141 46.65 22.50 27.72
C ASP A 141 47.83 22.83 28.64
N GLU A 142 47.57 22.96 29.95
CA GLU A 142 48.51 23.52 30.92
C GLU A 142 48.29 22.93 32.32
N ALA A 143 49.34 22.83 33.13
CA ALA A 143 49.27 22.43 34.54
C ALA A 143 50.25 23.25 35.41
N THR A 144 49.84 23.57 36.64
CA THR A 144 50.63 24.31 37.64
C THR A 144 50.49 23.62 38.99
N ILE A 145 51.58 23.30 39.67
CA ILE A 145 51.56 22.58 40.96
C ILE A 145 51.69 23.59 42.11
N GLY A 146 50.55 23.99 42.66
CA GLY A 146 50.51 24.88 43.82
C GLY A 146 51.17 24.29 45.07
N GLY A 147 51.32 22.96 45.14
CA GLY A 147 52.01 22.26 46.21
C GLY A 147 51.82 20.75 46.16
N LEU A 148 52.80 20.04 46.72
CA LEU A 148 52.81 18.60 46.88
C LEU A 148 53.62 18.27 48.14
N LYS A 149 52.97 17.68 49.14
CA LYS A 149 53.53 17.43 50.47
C LYS A 149 53.11 16.07 50.99
N PHE A 150 54.07 15.32 51.54
CA PHE A 150 53.79 14.19 52.41
C PHE A 150 53.79 14.64 53.87
N SER A 151 52.63 14.57 54.54
CA SER A 151 52.49 14.85 55.98
C SER A 151 52.97 13.66 56.82
N ASP A 152 52.63 12.46 56.35
CA ASP A 152 53.09 11.13 56.78
C ASP A 152 53.53 10.37 55.52
N PRO A 153 54.33 9.29 55.60
CA PRO A 153 54.82 8.57 54.42
C PRO A 153 53.73 8.07 53.46
N ASN A 154 52.49 7.94 53.93
CA ASN A 154 51.33 7.49 53.15
C ASN A 154 50.23 8.57 53.00
N LEU A 155 50.41 9.79 53.54
CA LEU A 155 49.39 10.87 53.47
C LEU A 155 49.89 11.99 52.56
N LEU A 156 49.34 12.05 51.35
CA LEU A 156 49.65 13.07 50.35
C LEU A 156 48.67 14.24 50.40
N THR A 157 49.19 15.44 50.63
CA THR A 157 48.51 16.69 50.31
C THR A 157 49.01 17.18 48.94
N CYS A 158 48.09 17.43 48.01
CA CYS A 158 48.40 17.84 46.65
C CYS A 158 47.42 18.92 46.18
N ASN A 159 47.94 20.05 45.72
CA ASN A 159 47.17 21.15 45.15
C ASN A 159 47.74 21.52 43.78
N MET A 160 46.90 21.46 42.75
CA MET A 160 47.27 21.81 41.38
C MET A 160 46.14 22.59 40.69
N GLN A 161 46.52 23.49 39.79
CA GLN A 161 45.60 24.13 38.86
C GLN A 161 45.90 23.63 37.46
N VAL A 162 44.86 23.22 36.72
CA VAL A 162 45.02 22.66 35.38
C VAL A 162 44.10 23.39 34.39
N THR A 163 44.50 23.51 33.14
CA THR A 163 43.70 24.10 32.06
C THR A 163 43.23 22.98 31.14
N LEU A 164 41.93 22.71 31.13
CA LEU A 164 41.28 21.70 30.28
C LEU A 164 40.51 22.38 29.15
N SER A 165 40.74 21.96 27.92
CA SER A 165 40.02 22.40 26.72
C SER A 165 39.19 21.28 26.12
N ALA A 166 37.92 21.56 25.77
CA ALA A 166 37.07 20.65 24.98
C ALA A 166 36.60 21.30 23.68
N LYS A 167 37.00 20.73 22.55
CA LYS A 167 36.56 21.06 21.19
C LYS A 167 35.29 20.31 20.82
N ASN A 168 34.34 21.00 20.20
CA ASN A 168 33.19 20.37 19.55
C ASN A 168 33.48 20.16 18.05
N PRO A 169 33.75 18.92 17.58
CA PRO A 169 34.07 18.66 16.18
C PRO A 169 32.84 18.71 15.25
N ASN A 170 31.62 18.82 15.79
CA ASN A 170 30.38 18.77 15.01
C ASN A 170 30.09 20.07 14.25
N ILE A 171 29.28 19.96 13.20
CA ILE A 171 28.80 21.09 12.36
C ILE A 171 27.35 21.44 12.69
N ASN A 172 26.50 20.42 12.94
CA ASN A 172 25.05 20.61 13.14
C ASN A 172 24.60 20.42 14.60
N TYR A 173 25.51 20.00 15.49
CA TYR A 173 25.23 19.65 16.88
C TYR A 173 26.01 20.57 17.82
N GLY A 174 25.30 21.25 18.71
CA GLY A 174 25.89 21.80 19.93
C GLY A 174 25.94 20.75 21.04
N ILE A 175 26.79 20.97 22.03
CA ILE A 175 26.95 20.11 23.21
C ILE A 175 26.53 20.91 24.43
N PHE A 176 25.55 20.42 25.16
CA PHE A 176 25.17 20.96 26.46
C PHE A 176 25.83 20.10 27.54
N ILE A 177 26.70 20.71 28.34
CA ILE A 177 27.49 20.04 29.37
C ILE A 177 26.75 20.23 30.69
N GLU A 178 26.12 19.15 31.19
CA GLU A 178 25.28 19.19 32.40
C GLU A 178 26.10 19.12 33.68
N LYS A 179 27.09 18.21 33.72
CA LYS A 179 28.00 18.07 34.85
C LYS A 179 29.23 17.34 34.35
N LEU A 180 30.41 17.89 34.63
CA LEU A 180 31.69 17.20 34.52
C LEU A 180 32.44 17.36 35.84
N GLU A 181 33.15 16.32 36.23
CA GLU A 181 34.04 16.27 37.38
C GLU A 181 35.44 15.93 36.87
N ALA A 182 36.46 16.68 37.29
CA ALA A 182 37.86 16.35 37.05
C ALA A 182 38.52 15.84 38.33
N ARG A 183 39.38 14.82 38.19
CA ARG A 183 40.10 14.14 39.27
C ARG A 183 41.51 13.80 38.81
N ALA A 184 42.53 14.09 39.61
CA ALA A 184 43.87 13.59 39.37
C ALA A 184 44.07 12.21 40.01
N PHE A 185 44.71 11.32 39.27
CA PHE A 185 45.17 10.01 39.72
C PHE A 185 46.70 9.94 39.57
N TYR A 186 47.35 9.26 40.49
CA TYR A 186 48.70 8.73 40.30
C TYR A 186 48.56 7.22 40.13
N GLN A 187 49.07 6.67 39.02
CA GLN A 187 48.78 5.30 38.59
C GLN A 187 47.25 5.00 38.64
N ASN A 188 46.78 4.15 39.55
CA ASN A 188 45.36 3.84 39.73
C ASN A 188 44.72 4.49 40.96
N GLN A 189 45.48 5.19 41.80
CA GLN A 189 45.00 5.79 43.04
C GLN A 189 44.58 7.25 42.84
N GLN A 190 43.39 7.58 43.31
CA GLN A 190 42.87 8.95 43.28
C GLN A 190 43.63 9.80 44.31
N ILE A 191 44.25 10.91 43.87
CA ILE A 191 45.07 11.79 44.72
C ILE A 191 44.43 13.16 45.01
N THR A 192 43.35 13.52 44.32
CA THR A 192 42.56 14.73 44.58
C THR A 192 41.07 14.42 44.72
N VAL A 193 40.30 15.27 45.39
CA VAL A 193 38.84 15.23 45.30
C VAL A 193 38.37 15.62 43.89
N ALA A 194 37.09 15.37 43.61
CA ALA A 194 36.47 15.79 42.36
C ALA A 194 36.27 17.31 42.34
N ALA A 195 36.81 18.00 41.33
CA ALA A 195 36.47 19.38 41.03
C ALA A 195 35.36 19.42 39.99
N GLU A 196 34.25 20.10 40.30
CA GLU A 196 33.14 20.27 39.36
C GLU A 196 33.47 21.36 38.33
N LEU A 197 33.27 21.07 37.04
CA LEU A 197 33.40 22.05 35.97
C LEU A 197 32.03 22.72 35.73
N PRO A 198 31.97 24.05 35.56
CA PRO A 198 30.72 24.77 35.36
C PRO A 198 29.99 24.33 34.08
N GLU A 199 28.66 24.25 34.20
CA GLU A 199 27.75 23.99 33.08
C GLU A 199 27.97 25.00 31.95
N ASN A 200 28.08 24.51 30.72
CA ASN A 200 28.15 25.40 29.56
C ASN A 200 27.55 24.77 28.29
N TYR A 201 27.41 25.60 27.27
CA TYR A 201 26.94 25.21 25.96
C TYR A 201 28.02 25.46 24.90
N ALA A 202 28.60 24.37 24.38
CA ALA A 202 29.55 24.41 23.28
C ALA A 202 28.81 24.34 21.94
N SER A 203 28.71 25.47 21.24
CA SER A 203 28.18 25.55 19.88
C SER A 203 28.97 24.67 18.89
N PRO A 204 28.43 24.39 17.68
CA PRO A 204 29.19 23.69 16.65
C PRO A 204 30.55 24.36 16.38
N LYS A 205 31.61 23.56 16.22
CA LYS A 205 32.98 24.00 15.97
C LYS A 205 33.65 24.90 17.03
N THR A 206 33.06 25.12 18.21
CA THR A 206 33.71 25.90 19.28
C THR A 206 34.65 25.07 20.16
N VAL A 207 35.44 25.75 20.98
CA VAL A 207 36.22 25.18 22.08
C VAL A 207 35.72 25.80 23.39
N SER A 208 35.54 24.97 24.41
CA SER A 208 35.25 25.37 25.79
C SER A 208 36.51 25.16 26.63
N VAL A 209 36.87 26.10 27.50
CA VAL A 209 38.07 26.02 28.34
C VAL A 209 37.66 26.15 29.81
N TRP A 210 38.24 25.34 30.69
CA TRP A 210 38.01 25.38 32.14
C TRP A 210 39.34 25.30 32.89
N PRO A 211 39.56 26.14 33.92
CA PRO A 211 40.74 26.06 34.77
C PRO A 211 40.44 25.49 36.18
N PRO A 212 40.01 24.22 36.33
CA PRO A 212 39.67 23.68 37.64
C PRO A 212 40.89 23.62 38.58
N PHE A 213 40.64 23.85 39.85
CA PHE A 213 41.60 23.65 40.93
C PHE A 213 41.37 22.26 41.54
N LEU A 214 42.34 21.38 41.42
CA LEU A 214 42.30 20.02 41.96
C LEU A 214 43.06 20.02 43.30
N TYR A 215 42.41 19.50 44.33
CA TYR A 215 42.91 19.53 45.70
C TYR A 215 42.74 18.16 46.37
N GLY A 216 43.76 17.70 47.08
CA GLY A 216 43.72 16.58 48.00
C GLY A 216 44.42 16.99 49.29
N ASN A 217 43.81 16.71 50.44
CA ASN A 217 44.40 16.96 51.74
C ASN A 217 44.57 15.64 52.47
N ASP A 218 45.81 15.31 52.84
CA ASP A 218 46.19 14.09 53.55
C ASP A 218 45.50 12.84 52.99
N VAL A 219 45.55 12.69 51.66
CA VAL A 219 44.96 11.55 50.94
C VAL A 219 45.82 10.31 51.20
N LEU A 220 45.19 9.26 51.72
CA LEU A 220 45.86 7.99 52.00
C LEU A 220 46.20 7.27 50.68
N ILE A 221 47.50 7.16 50.39
CA ILE A 221 48.04 6.40 49.27
C ILE A 221 48.55 5.04 49.80
N PRO A 222 48.28 3.93 49.10
CA PRO A 222 48.89 2.62 49.38
C PRO A 222 50.44 2.71 49.49
N PRO A 223 51.08 2.05 50.47
CA PRO A 223 52.53 2.19 50.71
C PRO A 223 53.43 1.89 49.51
N HIS A 224 52.98 1.01 48.59
CA HIS A 224 53.70 0.70 47.35
C HIS A 224 53.69 1.90 46.38
N GLU A 225 52.50 2.43 46.07
CA GLU A 225 52.34 3.56 45.16
C GLU A 225 52.92 4.85 45.76
N ALA A 226 52.92 5.00 47.08
CA ALA A 226 53.59 6.11 47.77
C ALA A 226 55.12 6.04 47.61
N ALA A 227 55.71 4.83 47.64
CA ALA A 227 57.12 4.63 47.38
C ALA A 227 57.47 4.88 45.91
N ASP A 228 56.67 4.38 44.97
CA ASP A 228 56.83 4.62 43.53
C ASP A 228 56.75 6.12 43.20
N LEU A 229 55.74 6.81 43.75
CA LEU A 229 55.58 8.27 43.61
C LEU A 229 56.81 9.01 44.14
N MET A 230 57.35 8.59 45.29
CA MET A 230 58.58 9.18 45.83
C MET A 230 59.81 8.93 44.91
N VAL A 231 59.87 7.80 44.20
CA VAL A 231 60.92 7.52 43.20
C VAL A 231 60.77 8.44 41.99
N ASP A 232 59.56 8.59 41.44
CA ASP A 232 59.29 9.48 40.30
C ASP A 232 59.62 10.95 40.64
N LEU A 233 59.20 11.41 41.83
CA LEU A 233 59.50 12.75 42.33
C LEU A 233 61.01 12.99 42.47
N ASN A 234 61.76 12.01 42.99
CA ASN A 234 63.22 12.07 43.07
C ASN A 234 63.90 12.03 41.69
N ALA A 235 63.27 11.41 40.68
CA ALA A 235 63.70 11.49 39.29
C ALA A 235 63.34 12.83 38.61
N GLY A 236 62.61 13.71 39.31
CA GLY A 236 62.21 15.02 38.80
C GLY A 236 61.04 14.98 37.82
N ASN A 237 60.19 13.94 37.87
CA ASN A 237 58.99 13.79 37.06
C ASN A 237 57.76 13.52 37.95
N LEU A 238 56.57 13.92 37.49
CA LEU A 238 55.30 13.58 38.12
C LEU A 238 54.32 13.11 37.04
N PRO A 239 54.22 11.79 36.80
CA PRO A 239 53.26 11.22 35.86
C PRO A 239 51.87 11.16 36.51
N LEU A 240 50.91 11.92 35.98
CA LEU A 240 49.52 11.96 36.43
C LEU A 240 48.56 11.45 35.36
N GLU A 241 47.41 10.96 35.79
CA GLU A 241 46.26 10.71 34.92
C GLU A 241 45.08 11.56 35.40
N ILE A 242 44.75 12.61 34.65
CA ILE A 242 43.58 13.46 34.91
C ILE A 242 42.37 12.80 34.24
N LYS A 243 41.47 12.28 35.06
CA LYS A 243 40.20 11.71 34.61
C LYS A 243 39.10 12.77 34.67
N VAL A 244 38.39 12.94 33.56
CA VAL A 244 37.20 13.80 33.47
C VAL A 244 35.99 12.92 33.18
N ASP A 245 35.04 12.87 34.12
CA ASP A 245 33.82 12.06 33.99
C ASP A 245 32.55 12.89 34.23
N GLY A 246 31.43 12.47 33.63
CA GLY A 246 30.16 13.16 33.82
C GLY A 246 29.16 12.93 32.70
N SER A 247 28.27 13.88 32.45
CA SER A 247 27.21 13.75 31.45
C SER A 247 26.98 14.98 30.58
N LEU A 248 26.75 14.72 29.29
CA LEU A 248 26.42 15.70 28.26
C LEU A 248 25.13 15.33 27.51
N LYS A 249 24.52 16.35 26.89
CA LYS A 249 23.37 16.23 25.99
C LYS A 249 23.68 16.87 24.65
N TRP A 250 23.12 16.35 23.57
CA TRP A 250 23.24 16.97 22.25
C TRP A 250 22.14 18.00 22.05
N LYS A 251 22.44 19.11 21.37
CA LYS A 251 21.49 20.15 21.02
C LYS A 251 21.47 20.37 19.51
N VAL A 252 20.27 20.35 18.92
CA VAL A 252 20.01 20.72 17.52
C VAL A 252 18.99 21.83 17.54
N SER A 253 19.39 23.03 17.10
CA SER A 253 18.55 24.22 17.20
C SER A 253 18.03 24.41 18.64
N SER A 254 16.71 24.46 18.84
CA SER A 254 16.08 24.59 20.15
C SER A 254 15.90 23.27 20.92
N PHE A 255 16.12 22.11 20.30
CA PHE A 255 15.85 20.79 20.90
C PHE A 255 17.10 20.17 21.52
N THR A 256 16.99 19.61 22.73
CA THR A 256 18.06 18.82 23.38
C THR A 256 17.66 17.36 23.46
N PHE A 257 18.58 16.44 23.18
CA PHE A 257 18.28 15.01 23.12
C PHE A 257 19.45 14.12 23.55
N GLY A 258 19.08 12.99 24.16
CA GLY A 258 19.98 11.96 24.68
C GLY A 258 20.84 12.43 25.87
N LYS A 259 21.06 11.56 26.85
CA LYS A 259 22.00 11.80 27.95
C LYS A 259 23.15 10.81 27.80
N TYR A 260 24.35 11.32 27.53
CA TYR A 260 25.53 10.53 27.26
C TYR A 260 26.51 10.68 28.42
N ARG A 261 26.97 9.55 28.97
CA ARG A 261 28.06 9.56 29.96
C ARG A 261 29.38 9.73 29.21
N LEU A 262 30.18 10.69 29.66
CA LEU A 262 31.53 10.94 29.16
C LEU A 262 32.54 10.40 30.17
N MET A 263 33.62 9.82 29.66
CA MET A 263 34.83 9.47 30.40
C MET A 263 36.03 9.82 29.52
N VAL A 264 36.95 10.63 30.02
CA VAL A 264 38.17 11.06 29.35
C VAL A 264 39.32 10.83 30.31
N ASN A 265 40.43 10.30 29.80
CA ASN A 265 41.66 10.13 30.54
C ASN A 265 42.74 10.94 29.82
N CYS A 266 43.27 11.97 30.48
CA CYS A 266 44.43 12.74 30.00
C CYS A 266 45.63 12.32 30.84
N LEU A 267 46.61 11.64 30.23
CA LEU A 267 47.92 11.42 30.86
C LEU A 267 48.65 12.76 30.98
N ALA A 268 49.58 12.94 31.91
CA ALA A 268 50.31 14.19 32.07
C ALA A 268 51.65 13.95 32.78
N ASP A 269 52.75 13.98 32.03
CA ASP A 269 54.10 13.90 32.58
C ASP A 269 54.60 15.31 32.90
N ILE A 270 54.63 15.69 34.18
CA ILE A 270 55.02 17.04 34.60
C ILE A 270 56.49 17.04 35.08
N PRO A 271 57.42 17.70 34.35
CA PRO A 271 58.83 17.71 34.71
C PRO A 271 59.10 18.70 35.86
N LEU A 272 59.24 18.18 37.08
CA LEU A 272 59.49 18.97 38.29
C LEU A 272 60.92 19.53 38.33
N GLY A 273 61.87 18.89 37.66
CA GLY A 273 63.29 19.24 37.70
C GLY A 273 63.95 18.96 39.06
N SER A 274 65.19 19.40 39.25
CA SER A 274 65.98 19.08 40.46
C SER A 274 65.63 19.95 41.69
N GLN A 275 64.39 20.43 41.80
CA GLN A 275 63.93 21.33 42.86
C GLN A 275 63.30 20.59 44.06
N VAL A 276 63.28 19.25 44.04
CA VAL A 276 62.64 18.43 45.08
C VAL A 276 63.58 18.26 46.29
N ASN A 277 63.54 19.21 47.22
CA ASN A 277 64.25 19.13 48.50
C ASN A 277 63.37 18.44 49.57
N GLY A 278 63.24 17.11 49.48
CA GLY A 278 62.56 16.28 50.49
C GLY A 278 61.05 16.16 50.28
N THR A 279 60.30 15.98 51.37
CA THR A 279 58.87 15.62 51.35
C THR A 279 57.91 16.73 50.93
N ASN A 280 58.42 17.93 50.58
CA ASN A 280 57.64 19.10 50.22
C ASN A 280 58.15 19.68 48.88
N PHE A 281 57.25 19.93 47.95
CA PHE A 281 57.51 20.58 46.67
C PHE A 281 56.43 21.62 46.40
N GLU A 282 56.82 22.88 46.17
CA GLU A 282 55.91 23.96 45.76
C GLU A 282 56.49 24.60 44.51
N SER A 283 55.72 24.59 43.41
CA SER A 283 56.18 25.12 42.13
C SER A 283 55.02 25.77 41.36
N GLY A 284 54.85 27.07 41.58
CA GLY A 284 53.97 27.92 40.77
C GLY A 284 54.40 28.07 39.30
N VAL A 285 55.33 27.22 38.82
CA VAL A 285 55.72 27.12 37.42
C VAL A 285 54.58 26.50 36.61
N LYS A 286 54.30 27.13 35.48
CA LYS A 286 53.27 26.73 34.54
C LYS A 286 53.87 25.85 33.46
N TYR A 287 53.43 24.61 33.38
CA TYR A 287 53.85 23.64 32.38
C TYR A 287 52.83 23.63 31.24
N VAL A 288 53.30 23.80 30.00
CA VAL A 288 52.47 23.67 28.78
C VAL A 288 52.57 22.24 28.28
N LEU A 289 51.44 21.63 27.97
CA LEU A 289 51.30 20.22 27.64
C LEU A 289 50.79 20.07 26.19
N ASP A 290 51.71 19.84 25.25
CA ASP A 290 51.40 19.64 23.82
C ASP A 290 50.82 18.24 23.55
N GLN A 291 49.69 17.91 24.19
CA GLN A 291 49.05 16.62 24.02
C GLN A 291 48.19 16.55 22.75
N PRO A 292 48.29 15.44 21.99
CA PRO A 292 47.41 15.21 20.86
C PRO A 292 45.97 15.03 21.35
N PHE A 293 45.05 15.20 20.41
CA PHE A 293 43.63 15.11 20.64
C PHE A 293 43.21 13.79 21.33
N MET A 294 42.99 13.78 22.66
CA MET A 294 42.66 12.56 23.39
C MET A 294 41.19 12.18 23.20
N ASP A 295 41.01 10.94 22.73
CA ASP A 295 39.71 10.41 22.32
C ASP A 295 39.10 9.60 23.47
N SER A 296 37.85 9.92 23.87
CA SER A 296 37.22 9.26 25.04
C SER A 296 37.21 7.74 24.91
N THR A 297 37.56 7.05 26.00
CA THR A 297 37.98 5.65 25.94
C THR A 297 36.89 4.73 25.41
N LYS A 298 37.33 3.92 24.46
CA LYS A 298 36.62 3.03 23.55
C LYS A 298 35.55 2.16 24.22
N ASN A 299 34.31 2.26 23.73
CA ASN A 299 33.45 1.10 23.47
C ASN A 299 33.05 1.20 21.98
N ASP A 300 33.18 0.10 21.25
CA ASP A 300 33.19 0.12 19.77
C ASP A 300 31.82 0.43 19.14
N ASP A 301 31.75 1.46 18.28
CA ASP A 301 30.77 1.57 17.18
C ASP A 301 31.53 1.95 15.89
N PRO A 302 31.49 1.11 14.83
CA PRO A 302 32.34 1.32 13.65
C PRO A 302 31.95 2.54 12.81
N ASP A 303 33.00 3.21 12.32
CA ASP A 303 33.05 4.33 11.38
C ASP A 303 31.74 4.68 10.63
N GLY A 304 31.18 5.84 10.99
CA GLY A 304 29.96 6.38 10.39
C GLY A 304 30.09 6.91 8.95
N LYS A 305 31.30 6.94 8.35
CA LYS A 305 31.47 7.49 6.98
C LYS A 305 31.11 6.52 5.86
N THR A 306 31.33 5.21 6.03
CA THR A 306 31.03 4.19 5.02
C THR A 306 29.54 3.79 4.99
N LYS A 307 28.86 3.85 6.14
CA LYS A 307 27.43 3.50 6.28
C LYS A 307 26.50 4.34 5.38
N GLY A 308 26.78 5.64 5.20
CA GLY A 308 25.91 6.56 4.42
C GLY A 308 25.78 6.22 2.93
N HIS A 309 26.89 5.97 2.25
CA HIS A 309 26.86 5.57 0.83
C HIS A 309 26.19 4.22 0.60
N PHE A 310 26.42 3.26 1.51
CA PHE A 310 25.82 1.93 1.41
C PHE A 310 24.29 1.97 1.55
N CYS A 311 23.76 2.81 2.44
CA CYS A 311 22.31 2.99 2.63
C CYS A 311 21.63 3.65 1.43
N LEU A 312 22.28 4.63 0.79
CA LEU A 312 21.77 5.25 -0.45
C LEU A 312 21.70 4.23 -1.59
N LEU A 313 22.78 3.48 -1.84
CA LEU A 313 22.81 2.43 -2.86
C LEU A 313 21.76 1.32 -2.60
N ALA A 314 21.61 0.88 -1.35
CA ALA A 314 20.61 -0.12 -0.97
C ALA A 314 19.17 0.36 -1.22
N SER A 315 18.87 1.64 -0.94
CA SER A 315 17.55 2.23 -1.20
C SER A 315 17.23 2.33 -2.70
N GLY A 316 18.21 2.71 -3.53
CA GLY A 316 18.08 2.74 -4.98
C GLY A 316 17.80 1.36 -5.58
N ALA A 317 18.50 0.33 -5.10
CA ALA A 317 18.27 -1.05 -5.48
C ALA A 317 16.85 -1.53 -5.12
N LEU A 318 16.36 -1.22 -3.91
CA LEU A 318 15.00 -1.57 -3.47
C LEU A 318 13.91 -0.92 -4.36
N ILE A 319 14.07 0.37 -4.70
CA ILE A 319 13.13 1.07 -5.59
C ILE A 319 13.16 0.44 -7.00
N PHE A 320 14.34 0.15 -7.54
CA PHE A 320 14.50 -0.47 -8.86
C PHE A 320 13.87 -1.87 -8.91
N VAL A 321 14.09 -2.70 -7.89
CA VAL A 321 13.46 -4.03 -7.77
C VAL A 321 11.94 -3.90 -7.64
N GLY A 322 11.43 -2.95 -6.85
CA GLY A 322 9.99 -2.68 -6.73
C GLY A 322 9.35 -2.30 -8.06
N ILE A 323 10.00 -1.44 -8.86
CA ILE A 323 9.55 -1.07 -10.21
C ILE A 323 9.59 -2.28 -11.15
N ALA A 324 10.66 -3.06 -11.14
CA ALA A 324 10.78 -4.27 -11.97
C ALA A 324 9.68 -5.30 -11.67
N ILE A 325 9.35 -5.51 -10.39
CA ILE A 325 8.24 -6.38 -9.96
C ILE A 325 6.89 -5.82 -10.44
N LEU A 326 6.64 -4.50 -10.31
CA LEU A 326 5.42 -3.88 -10.80
C LEU A 326 5.25 -4.06 -12.32
N LEU A 327 6.31 -3.80 -13.10
CA LEU A 327 6.29 -3.97 -14.55
C LEU A 327 5.99 -5.43 -14.93
N TYR A 328 6.70 -6.39 -14.32
CA TYR A 328 6.45 -7.83 -14.49
C TYR A 328 4.99 -8.20 -14.20
N LEU A 329 4.46 -7.81 -13.04
CA LEU A 329 3.08 -8.13 -12.63
C LEU A 329 2.02 -7.45 -13.50
N THR A 330 2.30 -6.27 -14.07
CA THR A 330 1.37 -5.63 -15.02
C THR A 330 1.29 -6.36 -16.36
N GLN A 331 2.40 -6.94 -16.83
CA GLN A 331 2.48 -7.58 -18.14
C GLN A 331 1.93 -9.01 -18.12
N PHE A 332 2.15 -9.76 -17.03
CA PHE A 332 1.75 -11.16 -16.90
C PHE A 332 0.38 -11.36 -16.20
N GLN A 333 -0.53 -10.39 -16.28
CA GLN A 333 -1.88 -10.53 -15.74
C GLN A 333 -2.83 -11.24 -16.74
N PRO A 334 -3.41 -12.42 -16.40
CA PRO A 334 -4.31 -13.14 -17.30
C PRO A 334 -5.63 -12.40 -17.51
N HIS A 335 -5.93 -12.12 -18.77
CA HIS A 335 -7.20 -11.58 -19.25
C HIS A 335 -8.09 -12.73 -19.73
N LYS A 336 -9.38 -12.68 -19.38
CA LYS A 336 -10.36 -13.70 -19.81
C LYS A 336 -10.50 -13.78 -21.34
N PRO A 337 -10.72 -14.98 -21.92
CA PRO A 337 -10.97 -15.12 -23.36
C PRO A 337 -12.22 -14.34 -23.78
N ARG A 338 -12.26 -13.95 -25.06
CA ARG A 338 -13.46 -13.38 -25.70
C ARG A 338 -14.16 -14.48 -26.48
N PHE A 339 -15.47 -14.58 -26.33
CA PHE A 339 -16.30 -15.52 -27.09
C PHE A 339 -17.27 -14.70 -27.96
N ILE A 340 -17.49 -15.17 -29.18
CA ILE A 340 -18.43 -14.59 -30.16
C ILE A 340 -19.22 -15.75 -30.75
N ILE A 341 -20.54 -15.63 -30.80
CA ILE A 341 -21.36 -16.50 -31.66
C ILE A 341 -21.32 -15.92 -33.07
N GLN A 342 -20.87 -16.74 -34.03
CA GLN A 342 -20.74 -16.38 -35.45
C GLN A 342 -22.00 -16.80 -36.20
N ASP A 343 -22.41 -18.07 -36.09
CA ASP A 343 -23.57 -18.58 -36.81
C ASP A 343 -24.46 -19.42 -35.90
N ALA A 344 -25.77 -19.43 -36.16
CA ALA A 344 -26.68 -20.46 -35.68
C ALA A 344 -27.57 -20.95 -36.83
N THR A 345 -27.75 -22.26 -36.94
CA THR A 345 -28.58 -22.93 -37.95
C THR A 345 -29.49 -23.93 -37.27
N VAL A 346 -30.80 -23.70 -37.28
CA VAL A 346 -31.79 -24.64 -36.72
C VAL A 346 -32.23 -25.60 -37.82
N TYR A 347 -32.14 -26.91 -37.56
CA TYR A 347 -32.56 -27.97 -38.48
C TYR A 347 -33.98 -28.44 -38.21
N GLY A 348 -34.40 -28.45 -36.95
CA GLY A 348 -35.73 -28.92 -36.55
C GLY A 348 -36.01 -28.63 -35.09
N LEU A 349 -37.25 -28.25 -34.79
CA LEU A 349 -37.73 -27.93 -33.46
C LEU A 349 -39.18 -28.44 -33.37
N ASN A 350 -39.34 -29.65 -32.82
CA ASN A 350 -40.59 -30.40 -32.81
C ASN A 350 -41.04 -30.64 -31.37
N PHE A 351 -42.33 -30.41 -31.11
CA PHE A 351 -42.97 -30.71 -29.83
C PHE A 351 -43.74 -32.02 -29.92
N SER A 352 -43.64 -32.86 -28.89
CA SER A 352 -44.41 -34.09 -28.70
C SER A 352 -45.13 -34.07 -27.36
N ASN A 353 -46.31 -34.67 -27.30
CA ASN A 353 -47.12 -34.65 -26.08
C ASN A 353 -46.66 -35.72 -25.07
N PRO A 354 -46.57 -35.40 -23.75
CA PRO A 354 -46.76 -34.09 -23.13
C PRO A 354 -45.44 -33.31 -22.96
N ASN A 355 -45.32 -32.14 -23.59
CA ASN A 355 -44.22 -31.17 -23.42
C ASN A 355 -42.79 -31.74 -23.58
N LEU A 356 -42.61 -32.67 -24.52
CA LEU A 356 -41.31 -33.19 -24.93
C LEU A 356 -40.80 -32.40 -26.14
N LEU A 357 -39.62 -31.79 -26.02
CA LEU A 357 -38.98 -31.02 -27.08
C LEU A 357 -37.88 -31.86 -27.74
N THR A 358 -38.00 -32.07 -29.05
CA THR A 358 -36.91 -32.57 -29.89
C THR A 358 -36.38 -31.42 -30.74
N CYS A 359 -35.13 -31.04 -30.53
CA CYS A 359 -34.47 -29.89 -31.15
C CYS A 359 -33.10 -30.30 -31.71
N SER A 360 -32.80 -29.86 -32.93
CA SER A 360 -31.51 -30.05 -33.60
C SER A 360 -31.05 -28.75 -34.25
N MET A 361 -29.83 -28.32 -33.95
CA MET A 361 -29.21 -27.13 -34.52
C MET A 361 -27.68 -27.22 -34.53
N GLN A 362 -27.04 -26.52 -35.46
CA GLN A 362 -25.59 -26.29 -35.46
C GLN A 362 -25.30 -24.84 -35.05
N VAL A 363 -24.34 -24.65 -34.15
CA VAL A 363 -23.90 -23.32 -33.70
C VAL A 363 -22.42 -23.17 -33.95
N THR A 364 -21.99 -22.08 -34.58
CA THR A 364 -20.58 -21.74 -34.77
C THR A 364 -20.16 -20.71 -33.72
N LEU A 365 -19.19 -21.08 -32.89
CA LEU A 365 -18.62 -20.28 -31.81
C LEU A 365 -17.15 -19.96 -32.12
N SER A 366 -16.80 -18.69 -32.06
CA SER A 366 -15.43 -18.20 -32.09
C SER A 366 -14.95 -17.88 -30.67
N THR A 367 -13.74 -18.31 -30.33
CA THR A 367 -13.02 -17.89 -29.13
C THR A 367 -11.73 -17.20 -29.52
N ARG A 368 -11.39 -16.08 -28.86
CA ARG A 368 -10.13 -15.35 -29.03
C ARG A 368 -9.42 -15.19 -27.69
N ASN A 369 -8.14 -15.53 -27.67
CA ASN A 369 -7.25 -15.18 -26.58
C ASN A 369 -6.86 -13.69 -26.71
N PRO A 370 -7.07 -12.81 -25.71
CA PRO A 370 -6.60 -11.43 -25.76
C PRO A 370 -5.24 -11.23 -25.06
N ASN A 371 -4.54 -12.29 -24.66
CA ASN A 371 -3.26 -12.21 -23.96
C ASN A 371 -2.09 -12.35 -24.93
N ALA A 372 -1.11 -11.44 -24.82
CA ALA A 372 0.12 -11.46 -25.62
C ALA A 372 1.19 -12.44 -25.13
N HIS A 373 1.14 -12.89 -23.87
CA HIS A 373 2.18 -13.74 -23.24
C HIS A 373 1.63 -14.91 -22.40
N ILE A 374 0.32 -15.17 -22.47
CA ILE A 374 -0.34 -16.27 -21.74
C ILE A 374 -1.23 -17.04 -22.72
N GLY A 375 -0.94 -18.32 -22.94
CA GLY A 375 -1.80 -19.22 -23.70
C GLY A 375 -2.99 -19.72 -22.87
N ILE A 376 -4.03 -20.23 -23.53
CA ILE A 376 -5.22 -20.80 -22.88
C ILE A 376 -5.35 -22.27 -23.28
N TYR A 377 -5.34 -23.18 -22.31
CA TYR A 377 -5.60 -24.59 -22.54
C TYR A 377 -7.02 -24.94 -22.07
N TYR A 378 -7.89 -25.30 -23.01
CA TYR A 378 -9.25 -25.73 -22.72
C TYR A 378 -9.27 -27.24 -22.43
N GLU A 379 -9.38 -27.60 -21.14
CA GLU A 379 -9.28 -29.00 -20.67
C GLU A 379 -10.56 -29.80 -20.93
N LYS A 380 -11.72 -29.16 -20.73
CA LYS A 380 -13.03 -29.65 -21.15
C LYS A 380 -13.96 -28.45 -21.28
N LEU A 381 -14.62 -28.32 -22.42
CA LEU A 381 -15.73 -27.38 -22.61
C LEU A 381 -16.94 -28.16 -23.11
N ASP A 382 -18.11 -27.83 -22.59
CA ASP A 382 -19.40 -28.39 -22.96
C ASP A 382 -20.33 -27.22 -23.39
N VAL A 383 -21.11 -27.42 -24.46
CA VAL A 383 -22.04 -26.42 -25.02
C VAL A 383 -23.45 -26.97 -24.99
N HIS A 384 -24.42 -26.14 -24.60
CA HIS A 384 -25.85 -26.44 -24.69
C HIS A 384 -26.62 -25.15 -24.93
N ALA A 385 -27.88 -25.29 -25.35
CA ALA A 385 -28.79 -24.17 -25.45
C ALA A 385 -29.77 -24.12 -24.29
N ILE A 386 -30.16 -22.90 -23.95
CA ILE A 386 -31.10 -22.53 -22.92
C ILE A 386 -32.16 -21.65 -23.56
N TYR A 387 -33.42 -21.88 -23.22
CA TYR A 387 -34.52 -20.96 -23.50
C TYR A 387 -35.21 -20.61 -22.18
N GLN A 388 -35.41 -19.31 -21.92
CA GLN A 388 -35.99 -18.79 -20.66
C GLN A 388 -35.44 -19.45 -19.38
N HIS A 389 -34.11 -19.62 -19.28
CA HIS A 389 -33.38 -20.27 -18.17
C HIS A 389 -33.53 -21.81 -18.06
N GLN A 390 -34.31 -22.46 -18.92
CA GLN A 390 -34.39 -23.93 -19.01
C GLN A 390 -33.51 -24.48 -20.13
N GLN A 391 -32.71 -25.51 -19.85
CA GLN A 391 -31.88 -26.19 -20.85
C GLN A 391 -32.75 -27.00 -21.82
N ILE A 392 -32.54 -26.83 -23.12
CA ILE A 392 -33.34 -27.45 -24.20
C ILE A 392 -32.58 -28.46 -25.07
N THR A 393 -31.25 -28.49 -25.00
CA THR A 393 -30.41 -29.48 -25.70
C THR A 393 -29.45 -30.17 -24.73
N LEU A 394 -28.94 -31.35 -25.10
CA LEU A 394 -27.92 -32.05 -24.33
C LEU A 394 -26.57 -31.32 -24.40
N ALA A 395 -25.76 -31.47 -23.34
CA ALA A 395 -24.43 -30.91 -23.28
C ALA A 395 -23.49 -31.61 -24.28
N THR A 396 -23.04 -30.86 -25.29
CA THR A 396 -22.16 -31.33 -26.36
C THR A 396 -20.73 -30.93 -26.07
N ALA A 397 -19.83 -31.90 -25.93
CA ALA A 397 -18.42 -31.64 -25.63
C ALA A 397 -17.68 -31.06 -26.84
N LEU A 398 -16.93 -29.98 -26.63
CA LEU A 398 -16.00 -29.42 -27.61
C LEU A 398 -14.64 -30.15 -27.56
N PRO A 399 -13.87 -30.16 -28.65
CA PRO A 399 -12.52 -30.69 -28.65
C PRO A 399 -11.63 -29.93 -27.66
N ARG A 400 -10.67 -30.63 -27.05
CA ARG A 400 -9.62 -29.99 -26.26
C ARG A 400 -8.71 -29.23 -27.20
N THR A 401 -8.64 -27.91 -27.06
CA THR A 401 -7.70 -27.09 -27.82
C THR A 401 -6.77 -26.32 -26.90
N TYR A 402 -5.55 -26.15 -27.38
CA TYR A 402 -4.66 -25.11 -26.92
C TYR A 402 -4.87 -23.90 -27.83
N LEU A 403 -5.03 -22.73 -27.23
CA LEU A 403 -5.15 -21.45 -27.92
C LEU A 403 -3.96 -20.59 -27.51
N ASP A 404 -3.06 -20.32 -28.46
CA ASP A 404 -1.83 -19.57 -28.23
C ASP A 404 -2.11 -18.06 -28.12
N HIS A 405 -1.04 -17.26 -28.13
CA HIS A 405 -1.06 -15.83 -27.89
C HIS A 405 -1.84 -15.11 -28.99
N GLU A 406 -2.78 -14.27 -28.59
CA GLU A 406 -3.67 -13.50 -29.48
C GLU A 406 -4.52 -14.29 -30.50
N GLU A 407 -4.44 -15.63 -30.48
CA GLU A 407 -5.04 -16.57 -31.44
C GLU A 407 -6.57 -16.64 -31.36
N VAL A 408 -7.19 -17.04 -32.48
CA VAL A 408 -8.63 -17.30 -32.63
C VAL A 408 -8.87 -18.76 -33.02
N SER A 409 -9.74 -19.45 -32.29
CA SER A 409 -10.24 -20.79 -32.64
C SER A 409 -11.75 -20.74 -32.89
N VAL A 410 -12.23 -21.53 -33.84
CA VAL A 410 -13.65 -21.63 -34.19
C VAL A 410 -14.12 -23.08 -34.04
N TRP A 411 -15.31 -23.27 -33.49
CA TRP A 411 -15.95 -24.58 -33.34
C TRP A 411 -17.39 -24.52 -33.82
N SER A 412 -17.84 -25.55 -34.54
CA SER A 412 -19.22 -25.67 -35.02
C SER A 412 -19.93 -26.93 -34.50
N PRO A 413 -20.14 -27.07 -33.17
CA PRO A 413 -20.88 -28.21 -32.62
C PRO A 413 -22.34 -28.28 -33.13
N VAL A 414 -22.79 -29.50 -33.38
CA VAL A 414 -24.22 -29.81 -33.54
C VAL A 414 -24.79 -30.09 -32.15
N LEU A 415 -25.75 -29.27 -31.73
CA LEU A 415 -26.46 -29.39 -30.47
C LEU A 415 -27.77 -30.16 -30.71
N TYR A 416 -27.93 -31.28 -30.02
CA TYR A 416 -29.08 -32.15 -30.14
C TYR A 416 -29.78 -32.34 -28.79
N GLY A 417 -31.10 -32.22 -28.79
CA GLY A 417 -31.98 -32.62 -27.70
C GLY A 417 -33.05 -33.53 -28.28
N LYS A 418 -33.20 -34.74 -27.74
CA LYS A 418 -34.30 -35.65 -28.08
C LYS A 418 -35.19 -35.81 -26.86
N ASP A 419 -36.48 -35.63 -27.06
CA ASP A 419 -37.53 -35.83 -26.07
C ASP A 419 -37.22 -35.14 -24.71
N VAL A 420 -36.66 -33.92 -24.78
CA VAL A 420 -36.26 -33.14 -23.61
C VAL A 420 -37.51 -32.59 -22.94
N ALA A 421 -37.81 -33.06 -21.74
CA ALA A 421 -38.95 -32.60 -20.95
C ALA A 421 -38.76 -31.12 -20.55
N ILE A 422 -39.61 -30.26 -21.10
CA ILE A 422 -39.63 -28.82 -20.78
C ILE A 422 -40.86 -28.48 -19.93
N SER A 423 -40.78 -27.39 -19.16
CA SER A 423 -41.92 -26.96 -18.34
C SER A 423 -43.08 -26.48 -19.23
N PRO A 424 -44.35 -26.66 -18.84
CA PRO A 424 -45.50 -26.24 -19.65
C PRO A 424 -45.48 -24.75 -20.02
N LEU A 425 -44.97 -23.90 -19.11
CA LEU A 425 -44.81 -22.46 -19.32
C LEU A 425 -43.77 -22.16 -20.41
N VAL A 426 -42.62 -22.85 -20.35
CA VAL A 426 -41.55 -22.74 -21.37
C VAL A 426 -42.03 -23.27 -22.72
N ALA A 427 -42.80 -24.37 -22.74
CA ALA A 427 -43.37 -24.93 -23.96
C ALA A 427 -44.33 -23.94 -24.64
N ALA A 428 -45.25 -23.35 -23.88
CA ALA A 428 -46.18 -22.34 -24.38
C ALA A 428 -45.45 -21.11 -24.96
N GLY A 429 -44.49 -20.56 -24.21
CA GLY A 429 -43.71 -19.41 -24.68
C GLY A 429 -42.87 -19.71 -25.92
N LEU A 430 -42.25 -20.90 -26.01
CA LEU A 430 -41.46 -21.28 -27.19
C LEU A 430 -42.35 -21.53 -28.42
N MET A 431 -43.58 -21.99 -28.24
CA MET A 431 -44.57 -22.09 -29.32
C MET A 431 -45.06 -20.72 -29.79
N GLU A 432 -45.24 -19.75 -28.88
CA GLU A 432 -45.60 -18.36 -29.23
C GLU A 432 -44.47 -17.67 -30.03
N ASP A 433 -43.23 -17.77 -29.56
CA ASP A 433 -42.04 -17.27 -30.28
C ASP A 433 -41.92 -17.94 -31.67
N LEU A 434 -42.15 -19.25 -31.78
CA LEU A 434 -42.15 -19.97 -33.06
C LEU A 434 -43.25 -19.48 -34.02
N GLN A 435 -44.46 -19.17 -33.52
CA GLN A 435 -45.54 -18.57 -34.32
C GLN A 435 -45.22 -17.13 -34.73
N SER A 436 -44.48 -16.39 -33.91
CA SER A 436 -43.99 -15.03 -34.24
C SER A 436 -42.90 -15.02 -35.32
N GLY A 437 -42.32 -16.19 -35.63
CA GLY A 437 -41.23 -16.33 -36.60
C GLY A 437 -39.87 -15.82 -36.08
N CYS A 438 -39.67 -15.77 -34.76
CA CYS A 438 -38.41 -15.37 -34.11
C CYS A 438 -38.28 -16.03 -32.73
N VAL A 439 -37.16 -16.71 -32.46
CA VAL A 439 -36.86 -17.34 -31.16
C VAL A 439 -35.54 -16.80 -30.62
N SER A 440 -35.53 -16.40 -29.35
CA SER A 440 -34.33 -15.97 -28.62
C SER A 440 -33.75 -17.10 -27.78
N LEU A 441 -32.62 -17.67 -28.19
CA LEU A 441 -31.89 -18.72 -27.45
C LEU A 441 -30.64 -18.16 -26.76
N ASP A 442 -30.32 -18.66 -25.58
CA ASP A 442 -29.01 -18.48 -24.93
C ASP A 442 -28.15 -19.71 -25.16
N ILE A 443 -27.08 -19.59 -25.96
CA ILE A 443 -26.07 -20.63 -26.11
C ILE A 443 -25.06 -20.49 -24.97
N LYS A 444 -24.95 -21.52 -24.13
CA LYS A 444 -24.10 -21.51 -22.94
C LYS A 444 -22.94 -22.49 -23.09
N VAL A 445 -21.73 -21.94 -23.06
CA VAL A 445 -20.48 -22.69 -22.95
C VAL A 445 -20.09 -22.74 -21.48
N TYR A 446 -19.82 -23.94 -20.95
CA TYR A 446 -19.29 -24.11 -19.60
C TYR A 446 -18.13 -25.11 -19.60
N GLY A 447 -17.20 -24.99 -18.67
CA GLY A 447 -16.11 -25.96 -18.56
C GLY A 447 -14.92 -25.51 -17.74
N ARG A 448 -13.76 -26.07 -18.04
CA ARG A 448 -12.49 -25.83 -17.32
C ARG A 448 -11.37 -25.44 -18.27
N LEU A 449 -10.60 -24.43 -17.87
CA LEU A 449 -9.39 -24.00 -18.55
C LEU A 449 -8.19 -23.91 -17.59
N LYS A 450 -7.00 -23.90 -18.18
CA LYS A 450 -5.72 -23.61 -17.52
C LYS A 450 -4.99 -22.54 -18.31
N TRP A 451 -4.25 -21.67 -17.63
CA TRP A 451 -3.37 -20.71 -18.29
C TRP A 451 -2.04 -21.39 -18.59
N LYS A 452 -1.43 -21.12 -19.75
CA LYS A 452 -0.08 -21.57 -20.07
C LYS A 452 0.85 -20.37 -20.04
N LEU A 453 1.91 -20.45 -19.24
CA LEU A 453 2.94 -19.43 -19.13
C LEU A 453 4.30 -20.11 -19.41
N GLY A 454 4.87 -19.81 -20.58
CA GLY A 454 6.04 -20.52 -21.09
C GLY A 454 5.79 -22.03 -21.21
N SER A 455 6.60 -22.84 -20.53
CA SER A 455 6.48 -24.31 -20.50
C SER A 455 5.46 -24.83 -19.48
N SER A 456 4.97 -23.98 -18.56
CA SER A 456 4.16 -24.41 -17.40
C SER A 456 2.67 -24.13 -17.56
N MET A 457 1.84 -25.08 -17.10
CA MET A 457 0.38 -24.92 -17.00
C MET A 457 -0.01 -24.49 -15.58
N ILE A 458 -0.73 -23.38 -15.46
CA ILE A 458 -1.05 -22.72 -14.19
C ILE A 458 -2.55 -22.79 -13.90
N GLY A 459 -2.88 -23.30 -12.71
CA GLY A 459 -4.21 -23.30 -12.13
C GLY A 459 -5.23 -24.22 -12.83
N LYS A 460 -6.48 -24.14 -12.36
CA LYS A 460 -7.66 -24.79 -12.92
C LYS A 460 -8.84 -23.85 -12.67
N TYR A 461 -9.38 -23.24 -13.71
CA TYR A 461 -10.42 -22.23 -13.61
C TYR A 461 -11.70 -22.70 -14.29
N GLN A 462 -12.85 -22.32 -13.75
CA GLN A 462 -14.15 -22.56 -14.37
C GLN A 462 -14.46 -21.45 -15.35
N LEU A 463 -14.83 -21.82 -16.58
CA LEU A 463 -15.27 -20.90 -17.62
C LEU A 463 -16.79 -20.98 -17.76
N ILE A 464 -17.46 -19.84 -17.82
CA ILE A 464 -18.87 -19.74 -18.23
C ILE A 464 -18.98 -18.61 -19.25
N ALA A 465 -19.41 -18.92 -20.47
CA ALA A 465 -19.73 -17.93 -21.50
C ALA A 465 -21.20 -18.07 -21.93
N ASN A 466 -21.95 -16.98 -21.82
CA ASN A 466 -23.34 -16.91 -22.28
C ASN A 466 -23.40 -16.09 -23.59
N CYS A 467 -23.86 -16.70 -24.67
CA CYS A 467 -23.98 -16.11 -26.00
C CYS A 467 -25.46 -16.01 -26.41
N PRO A 468 -26.07 -14.81 -26.42
CA PRO A 468 -27.44 -14.65 -26.91
C PRO A 468 -27.49 -14.82 -28.43
N ALA A 469 -28.50 -15.54 -28.91
CA ALA A 469 -28.75 -15.86 -30.32
C ALA A 469 -30.22 -15.54 -30.67
N TYR A 470 -30.42 -14.54 -31.53
CA TYR A 470 -31.75 -14.13 -31.98
C TYR A 470 -32.02 -14.77 -33.34
N ILE A 471 -32.70 -15.90 -33.36
CA ILE A 471 -32.88 -16.73 -34.55
C ILE A 471 -34.26 -16.42 -35.15
N PRO A 472 -34.35 -15.70 -36.29
CA PRO A 472 -35.57 -15.69 -37.07
C PRO A 472 -35.92 -17.13 -37.48
N LEU A 473 -37.19 -17.44 -37.59
CA LEU A 473 -37.67 -18.70 -38.16
C LEU A 473 -38.65 -18.29 -39.24
N GLY A 474 -38.29 -18.57 -40.50
CA GLY A 474 -39.13 -18.23 -41.65
C GLY A 474 -40.51 -18.91 -41.58
N ASN A 475 -41.40 -18.55 -42.52
CA ASN A 475 -42.78 -19.04 -42.55
C ASN A 475 -42.86 -20.57 -42.25
N PRO A 476 -43.59 -21.00 -41.21
CA PRO A 476 -43.52 -22.37 -40.68
C PRO A 476 -43.99 -23.44 -41.68
N SER A 477 -44.70 -23.05 -42.73
CA SER A 477 -45.13 -23.89 -43.85
C SER A 477 -44.02 -24.23 -44.87
N LYS A 478 -42.77 -23.79 -44.66
CA LYS A 478 -41.59 -24.15 -45.47
C LYS A 478 -40.35 -24.52 -44.63
N MET A 479 -40.55 -25.12 -43.46
CA MET A 479 -39.46 -25.58 -42.58
C MET A 479 -38.82 -26.90 -43.08
N GLU A 480 -38.41 -26.93 -44.34
CA GLU A 480 -37.80 -28.09 -45.02
C GLU A 480 -36.31 -27.85 -45.38
N SER A 481 -35.82 -26.61 -45.20
CA SER A 481 -34.44 -26.20 -45.43
C SER A 481 -33.83 -25.58 -44.17
N ALA A 482 -32.63 -26.03 -43.81
CA ALA A 482 -31.86 -25.49 -42.70
C ALA A 482 -31.60 -23.99 -42.90
N VAL A 483 -32.00 -23.15 -41.94
CA VAL A 483 -31.86 -21.69 -42.09
C VAL A 483 -30.65 -21.19 -41.29
N LYS A 484 -29.63 -20.72 -42.02
CA LYS A 484 -28.39 -20.17 -41.46
C LYS A 484 -28.58 -18.69 -41.12
N TYR A 485 -28.19 -18.29 -39.91
CA TYR A 485 -28.11 -16.89 -39.50
C TYR A 485 -26.72 -16.56 -39.00
N GLU A 486 -26.15 -15.46 -39.53
CA GLU A 486 -24.84 -14.92 -39.16
C GLU A 486 -25.02 -13.74 -38.19
N PHE A 487 -24.25 -13.77 -37.11
CA PHE A 487 -24.26 -12.80 -36.01
C PHE A 487 -22.82 -12.41 -35.66
N VAL A 488 -22.64 -11.22 -35.10
CA VAL A 488 -21.38 -10.81 -34.45
C VAL A 488 -21.69 -10.35 -33.03
N HIS A 489 -22.21 -11.27 -32.22
CA HIS A 489 -22.60 -10.99 -30.84
C HIS A 489 -21.52 -11.44 -29.85
N LEU A 490 -21.01 -10.49 -29.06
CA LEU A 490 -20.03 -10.74 -28.01
C LEU A 490 -20.69 -11.42 -26.81
N CYS A 491 -20.21 -12.61 -26.47
CA CYS A 491 -20.72 -13.38 -25.33
C CYS A 491 -20.25 -12.81 -23.98
N ARG A 492 -21.09 -12.94 -22.96
CA ARG A 492 -20.74 -12.55 -21.58
C ARG A 492 -19.92 -13.67 -20.93
N VAL A 493 -18.59 -13.49 -20.87
CA VAL A 493 -17.65 -14.44 -20.28
C VAL A 493 -17.36 -14.14 -18.81
N LYS A 494 -17.42 -15.16 -17.96
CA LYS A 494 -16.90 -15.23 -16.60
C LYS A 494 -15.82 -16.31 -16.49
N VAL A 495 -14.81 -16.06 -15.66
CA VAL A 495 -13.79 -17.03 -15.26
C VAL A 495 -13.68 -16.95 -13.75
N GLU A 496 -13.79 -18.10 -13.08
CA GLU A 496 -13.83 -18.25 -11.61
C GLU A 496 -12.79 -19.28 -11.15
#